data_AF-U5W7L5-F1
#
_entry.id   AF-U5W7L5-F1
#
_cell.length_a   1.000
_cell.length_b   1.000
_cell.length_c   1.000
_cell.angle_alpha   90.00
_cell.angle_beta   90.00
_cell.angle_gamma   90.00
#
_symmetry.space_group_name_H-M   'P 1'
#
loop_
_entity.id
_entity.type
_entity.pdbx_description
1 polymer ?
#
loop_
_entity_poly.entity_id
_entity_poly.type
_entity_poly.pdbx_seq_one_letter_code
_entity_poly.pdbx_strand_id
1 'polypeptide(L)'
;MNINMRTEGVAAAGDDLQTLADEAKQKVHSLFALSDVAAQANPGWLSSASLANCRRVWEQRMQETVTTTADLATALSVSATEAATTDAEGATRLTTVLDTFGT
;
A
#
# COMPACT_ATOMS: atom_id res chain seq x y z
N MET A 1 12.43 5.79 -27.79
CA MET A 1 13.03 5.72 -26.44
C MET A 1 11.96 5.09 -25.57
N ASN A 2 12.09 3.80 -25.26
CA ASN A 2 11.06 3.06 -24.53
C ASN A 2 11.40 3.22 -23.05
N ILE A 3 10.65 4.04 -22.30
CA ILE A 3 10.77 4.05 -20.85
C ILE A 3 10.06 2.78 -20.39
N ASN A 4 10.78 1.66 -20.47
CA ASN A 4 10.31 0.36 -20.05
C ASN A 4 10.31 0.31 -18.51
N MET A 5 9.52 1.18 -17.87
CA MET A 5 9.08 0.93 -16.51
C MET A 5 8.29 -0.37 -16.58
N ARG A 6 8.81 -1.43 -15.96
CA ARG A 6 8.09 -2.70 -15.86
C ARG A 6 6.89 -2.46 -14.95
N THR A 7 5.79 -2.02 -15.54
CA THR A 7 4.51 -1.73 -14.86
C THR A 7 4.03 -2.92 -14.05
N GLU A 8 4.31 -4.13 -14.54
CA GLU A 8 4.14 -5.41 -13.82
C GLU A 8 4.89 -5.44 -12.47
N GLY A 9 6.12 -4.93 -12.43
CA GLY A 9 6.92 -4.88 -11.20
C GLY A 9 6.41 -3.84 -10.21
N VAL A 10 5.81 -2.75 -10.70
CA VAL A 10 5.17 -1.73 -9.86
C VAL A 10 3.86 -2.28 -9.26
N ALA A 11 3.06 -2.98 -10.07
CA ALA A 11 1.86 -3.66 -9.58
C ALA A 11 2.20 -4.73 -8.54
N ALA A 12 3.19 -5.59 -8.82
CA ALA A 12 3.65 -6.60 -7.87
C ALA A 12 4.16 -6.00 -6.54
N ALA A 13 4.89 -4.89 -6.60
CA ALA A 13 5.31 -4.17 -5.39
C ALA A 13 4.11 -3.62 -4.59
N GLY A 14 3.04 -3.21 -5.27
CA GLY A 14 1.79 -2.81 -4.62
C GLY A 14 1.11 -3.97 -3.88
N ASP A 15 1.02 -5.14 -4.51
CA ASP A 15 0.44 -6.35 -3.91
C ASP A 15 1.27 -6.84 -2.70
N ASP A 16 2.60 -6.78 -2.79
CA ASP A 16 3.51 -7.10 -1.68
C ASP A 16 3.31 -6.15 -0.49
N LEU A 17 3.16 -4.85 -0.76
CA LEU A 17 2.90 -3.85 0.26
C LEU A 17 1.55 -4.05 0.95
N GLN A 18 0.50 -4.39 0.19
CA GLN A 18 -0.82 -4.74 0.71
C GLN A 18 -0.73 -5.96 1.65
N THR A 19 -0.03 -7.02 1.21
CA THR A 19 0.15 -8.24 2.01
C THR A 19 0.90 -7.96 3.30
N LEU A 20 2.01 -7.21 3.24
CA LEU A 20 2.81 -6.84 4.41
C LEU A 20 1.99 -5.99 5.40
N ALA A 21 1.18 -5.07 4.88
CA ALA A 21 0.27 -4.25 5.67
C ALA A 21 -0.76 -5.09 6.44
N ASP A 22 -1.37 -6.08 5.78
CA ASP A 22 -2.32 -7.00 6.40
C ASP A 22 -1.66 -7.88 7.47
N GLU A 23 -0.47 -8.42 7.20
CA GLU A 23 0.30 -9.17 8.20
C GLU A 23 0.66 -8.31 9.42
N ALA A 24 1.08 -7.07 9.20
CA ALA A 24 1.44 -6.16 10.27
C ALA A 24 0.21 -5.80 11.13
N LYS A 25 -0.96 -5.62 10.50
CA LYS A 25 -2.24 -5.41 11.18
C LYS A 25 -2.61 -6.61 12.07
N GLN A 26 -2.47 -7.83 11.56
CA GLN A 26 -2.74 -9.05 12.35
C GLN A 26 -1.78 -9.20 13.53
N LYS A 27 -0.47 -9.00 13.32
CA LYS A 27 0.54 -9.07 14.40
C LYS A 27 0.29 -8.04 15.49
N VAL A 28 -0.06 -6.81 15.11
CA VAL A 28 -0.36 -5.75 16.07
C VAL A 28 -1.63 -6.08 16.87
N HIS A 29 -2.67 -6.57 16.20
CA HIS A 29 -3.89 -6.97 16.88
C HIS A 29 -3.65 -8.11 17.89
N SER A 30 -2.81 -9.10 17.56
CA SER A 30 -2.50 -10.21 18.48
C SER A 30 -1.69 -9.76 19.70
N LEU A 31 -0.70 -8.87 19.51
CA LEU A 31 0.09 -8.30 20.60
C LEU A 31 -0.78 -7.49 21.58
N PHE A 32 -1.80 -6.82 21.07
CA PHE A 32 -2.70 -6.04 21.91
C PHE A 32 -3.83 -6.83 22.54
N ALA A 33 -4.26 -7.94 21.96
CA ALA A 33 -5.16 -8.87 22.62
C ALA A 33 -4.56 -9.37 23.96
N LEU A 34 -3.25 -9.63 23.99
CA LEU A 34 -2.52 -9.99 25.22
C LEU A 34 -2.49 -8.85 26.25
N SER A 35 -2.38 -7.61 25.77
CA SER A 35 -2.41 -6.42 26.64
C SER A 35 -3.79 -6.24 27.29
N ASP A 36 -4.86 -6.58 26.58
CA ASP A 36 -6.23 -6.54 27.11
C ASP A 36 -6.45 -7.61 28.18
N VAL A 37 -5.95 -8.83 27.96
CA VAL A 37 -5.95 -9.90 28.97
C VAL A 37 -5.20 -9.46 30.22
N ALA A 38 -4.02 -8.84 30.07
CA ALA A 38 -3.23 -8.34 31.19
C ALA A 38 -3.93 -7.20 31.96
N ALA A 39 -4.57 -6.27 31.24
CA ALA A 39 -5.32 -5.16 31.82
C ALA A 39 -6.60 -5.62 32.55
N GLN A 40 -7.33 -6.58 31.98
CA GLN A 40 -8.54 -7.17 32.57
C GLN A 40 -8.23 -8.08 33.76
N ALA A 41 -7.09 -8.78 33.76
CA ALA A 41 -6.67 -9.59 34.89
C ALA A 41 -6.31 -8.74 36.14
N ASN A 42 -6.02 -7.45 35.97
CA ASN A 42 -5.62 -6.56 37.06
C ASN A 42 -6.39 -5.22 37.04
N PRO A 43 -7.71 -5.23 37.29
CA PRO A 43 -8.54 -4.03 37.32
C PRO A 43 -8.23 -3.24 38.59
N GLY A 44 -7.34 -2.25 38.48
CA GLY A 44 -6.87 -1.43 39.61
C GLY A 44 -5.43 -0.97 39.46
N TRP A 45 -4.67 -1.56 38.55
CA TRP A 45 -3.33 -1.08 38.24
C TRP A 45 -3.41 0.16 37.37
N LEU A 46 -2.65 1.20 37.73
CA LEU A 46 -2.49 2.41 36.91
C LEU A 46 -2.04 2.09 35.48
N SER A 47 -1.28 1.00 35.31
CA SER A 47 -0.81 0.52 34.01
C SER A 47 -1.94 0.05 33.10
N SER A 48 -3.09 -0.41 33.61
CA SER A 48 -4.19 -0.93 32.79
C SER A 48 -4.78 0.15 31.88
N ALA A 49 -4.96 1.37 32.39
CA ALA A 49 -5.41 2.51 31.58
C ALA A 49 -4.34 2.95 30.56
N SER A 50 -3.06 2.94 30.93
CA SER A 50 -1.96 3.25 30.02
C SER A 50 -1.82 2.21 28.91
N LEU A 51 -2.00 0.92 29.21
CA LEU A 51 -1.98 -0.18 28.23
C LEU A 51 -3.14 -0.06 27.24
N ALA A 52 -4.34 0.23 27.71
CA ALA A 52 -5.51 0.45 26.86
C ALA A 52 -5.32 1.66 25.92
N ASN A 53 -4.75 2.75 26.41
CA ASN A 53 -4.43 3.92 25.58
C ASN A 53 -3.30 3.62 24.57
N CYS A 54 -2.27 2.90 24.99
CA CYS A 54 -1.17 2.48 24.11
C CYS A 54 -1.70 1.66 22.94
N ARG A 55 -2.55 0.66 23.22
CA ARG A 55 -3.26 -0.12 22.19
C ARG A 55 -3.96 0.79 21.20
N ARG A 56 -4.86 1.65 21.69
CA ARG A 56 -5.69 2.51 20.85
C ARG A 56 -4.82 3.36 19.92
N VAL A 57 -3.76 3.97 20.44
CA VAL A 57 -2.85 4.80 19.65
C VAL A 57 -2.12 3.97 18.60
N TRP A 58 -1.60 2.81 18.95
CA TRP A 58 -0.85 1.97 18.00
C TRP A 58 -1.75 1.36 16.93
N GLU A 59 -2.96 0.89 17.29
CA GLU A 59 -3.96 0.43 16.33
C GLU A 59 -4.31 1.54 15.33
N GLN A 60 -4.52 2.77 15.81
CA GLN A 60 -4.78 3.92 14.95
C GLN A 60 -3.60 4.21 14.02
N ARG A 61 -2.37 4.29 14.54
CA ARG A 61 -1.17 4.58 13.74
C ARG A 61 -0.89 3.50 12.69
N MET A 62 -1.16 2.24 13.02
CA MET A 62 -1.03 1.14 12.08
C MET A 62 -2.07 1.22 10.98
N GLN A 63 -3.34 1.49 11.32
CA GLN A 63 -4.37 1.71 10.30
C GLN A 63 -4.01 2.87 9.38
N GLU A 64 -3.57 4.01 9.92
CA GLU A 64 -3.10 5.16 9.12
C GLU A 64 -1.96 4.75 8.15
N THR A 65 -0.99 3.97 8.64
CA THR A 65 0.15 3.52 7.83
C THR A 65 -0.28 2.58 6.71
N VAL A 66 -1.15 1.61 7.02
CA VAL A 66 -1.71 0.67 6.04
C VAL A 66 -2.49 1.40 4.97
N THR A 67 -3.39 2.31 5.35
CA THR A 67 -4.16 3.12 4.40
C THR A 67 -3.26 3.95 3.50
N THR A 68 -2.30 4.68 4.08
CA THR A 68 -1.35 5.50 3.30
C THR A 68 -0.54 4.64 2.31
N THR A 69 -0.17 3.43 2.71
CA THR A 69 0.59 2.51 1.86
C THR A 69 -0.27 1.98 0.72
N ALA A 70 -1.52 1.62 0.97
CA ALA A 70 -2.47 1.18 -0.05
C ALA A 70 -2.81 2.30 -1.05
N ASP A 71 -2.98 3.54 -0.57
CA ASP A 71 -3.20 4.72 -1.41
C ASP A 71 -1.99 4.97 -2.33
N LEU A 72 -0.77 4.84 -1.80
CA LEU A 72 0.46 4.96 -2.58
C LEU A 72 0.57 3.86 -3.65
N ALA A 73 0.27 2.61 -3.30
CA ALA A 73 0.25 1.50 -4.24
C ALA A 73 -0.76 1.73 -5.38
N THR A 74 -1.96 2.23 -5.05
CA THR A 74 -2.98 2.60 -6.02
C THR A 74 -2.50 3.71 -6.96
N ALA A 75 -1.92 4.78 -6.40
CA ALA A 75 -1.39 5.89 -7.18
C ALA A 75 -0.27 5.44 -8.14
N LEU A 76 0.60 4.55 -7.68
CA LEU A 76 1.65 3.95 -8.52
C LEU A 76 1.07 3.11 -9.67
N SER A 77 0.05 2.30 -9.41
CA SER A 77 -0.63 1.51 -10.43
C SER A 77 -1.32 2.37 -11.49
N VAL A 78 -2.01 3.44 -11.05
CA VAL A 78 -2.64 4.42 -11.97
C VAL A 78 -1.58 5.10 -12.83
N SER A 79 -0.50 5.60 -12.22
CA SER A 79 0.58 6.26 -12.95
C SER A 79 1.26 5.33 -13.97
N ALA A 80 1.47 4.06 -13.60
CA ALA A 80 2.00 3.04 -14.50
C ALA A 80 1.07 2.79 -15.70
N THR A 81 -0.25 2.76 -15.47
CA THR A 81 -1.26 2.57 -16.53
C THR A 81 -1.33 3.76 -17.48
N GLU A 82 -1.27 4.98 -16.95
CA GLU A 82 -1.23 6.21 -17.75
C GLU A 82 0.01 6.28 -18.64
N ALA A 83 1.17 5.89 -18.09
CA ALA A 83 2.42 5.82 -18.84
C ALA A 83 2.33 4.80 -19.99
N ALA A 84 1.85 3.57 -19.71
CA ALA A 84 1.69 2.54 -20.73
C ALA A 84 0.70 2.95 -21.84
N THR A 85 -0.39 3.62 -21.49
CA THR A 85 -1.38 4.14 -22.44
C THR A 85 -0.78 5.21 -23.35
N THR A 86 0.02 6.11 -22.76
CA THR A 86 0.72 7.18 -23.49
C THR A 86 1.76 6.60 -24.44
N ASP A 87 2.52 5.60 -24.02
CA ASP A 87 3.51 4.92 -24.87
C ASP A 87 2.84 4.20 -26.05
N ALA A 88 1.71 3.52 -25.82
CA ALA A 88 0.95 2.87 -26.88
C ALA A 88 0.39 3.88 -27.90
N GLU A 89 -0.08 5.04 -27.41
CA GLU A 89 -0.57 6.13 -28.25
C GLU A 89 0.56 6.75 -29.10
N GLY A 90 1.72 7.00 -28.49
CA GLY A 90 2.91 7.49 -29.18
C GLY A 90 3.41 6.52 -30.24
N ALA A 91 3.45 5.22 -29.94
CA ALA A 91 3.81 4.18 -30.90
C ALA A 91 2.84 4.13 -32.08
N THR A 92 1.53 4.25 -31.81
CA THR A 92 0.49 4.29 -32.84
C THR A 92 0.67 5.50 -33.76
N ARG A 93 0.84 6.71 -33.18
CA ARG A 93 1.07 7.93 -33.97
C ARG A 93 2.33 7.86 -34.81
N LEU A 94 3.42 7.33 -34.25
CA LEU A 94 4.69 7.17 -34.96
C LEU A 94 4.54 6.23 -36.15
N THR A 95 3.84 5.10 -35.97
CA THR A 95 3.55 4.14 -37.04
C THR A 95 2.72 4.80 -38.14
N THR A 96 1.65 5.53 -37.78
CA THR A 96 0.83 6.26 -38.75
C THR A 96 1.63 7.28 -39.56
N VAL A 97 2.52 8.04 -38.91
CA VAL A 97 3.41 9.00 -39.59
C VAL A 97 4.34 8.28 -40.55
N LEU A 98 4.98 7.19 -40.11
CA LEU A 98 5.87 6.40 -40.96
C LEU A 98 5.14 5.81 -42.18
N ASP A 99 3.92 5.32 -42.01
CA ASP A 99 3.09 4.83 -43.11
C ASP A 99 2.67 5.97 -44.06
N THR A 100 2.41 7.16 -43.54
CA THR A 100 1.99 8.33 -44.33
C THR A 100 3.14 8.92 -45.18
N PHE A 101 4.38 8.84 -44.70
CA PHE A 101 5.57 9.37 -45.40
C PHE A 101 6.42 8.29 -46.08
N GLY A 102 6.09 7.01 -45.90
CA GLY A 102 6.81 5.85 -46.43
C GLY A 102 6.30 5.33 -47.78
N THR A 103 5.23 5.91 -48.33
CA THR A 103 4.71 5.68 -49.70
C THR A 103 4.89 6.90 -50.56
#